data_AF-A0A4Q3GVZ6-F1
#
_entry.id   AF-A0A4Q3GVZ6-F1
#
_cell.length_a   1.000
_cell.length_b   1.000
_cell.length_c   1.000
_cell.angle_alpha   90.00
_cell.angle_beta   90.00
_cell.angle_gamma   90.00
#
_symmetry.space_group_name_H-M   'P 1'
#
loop_
_entity.id
_entity.type
_entity.pdbx_description
1 polymer ?
#
loop_
_entity_poly.entity_id
_entity_poly.type
_entity_poly.pdbx_seq_one_letter_code
_entity_poly.pdbx_strand_id
1 'polypeptide(L)'
;MKKLYIAGPEVFLPNAREQMDRKAALVRHYGFEPVCPGDLDIPQQKTRKAFGLAISRVNEGMMNDADGIIANLTPFRGEWADVGTVFELGYMCASGKMVAAYSNAAEDHYQRLLRYYDNEITEGADGYKRGPDGLSLEDFDMADNLMLDGGVERRGGIVATHNAARDELYTDLTAFEACLKHLAEQRDNKDQGRRPEDLDASNDD
;
A
#
# COMPACT_ATOMS: atom_id res chain seq x y z
N MET A 1 10.42 -17.30 7.56
CA MET A 1 9.07 -16.81 7.21
C MET A 1 9.26 -15.45 6.56
N LYS A 2 8.51 -15.11 5.50
CA LYS A 2 8.68 -13.80 4.85
C LYS A 2 8.09 -12.69 5.74
N LYS A 3 8.79 -11.57 5.84
CA LYS A 3 8.41 -10.40 6.64
C LYS A 3 7.63 -9.41 5.81
N LEU A 4 6.46 -8.97 6.29
CA LEU A 4 5.63 -7.96 5.62
C LEU A 4 5.55 -6.68 6.47
N TYR A 5 6.06 -5.59 5.93
CA TYR A 5 5.89 -4.25 6.47
C TYR A 5 4.45 -3.79 6.26
N ILE A 6 3.79 -3.38 7.35
CA ILE A 6 2.39 -2.94 7.32
C ILE A 6 2.36 -1.42 7.35
N ALA A 7 2.15 -0.79 6.20
CA ALA A 7 2.14 0.66 6.05
C ALA A 7 0.71 1.21 6.01
N GLY A 8 0.50 2.38 6.62
CA GLY A 8 -0.81 3.01 6.61
C GLY A 8 -1.03 4.05 7.72
N PRO A 9 -2.12 4.82 7.64
CA PRO A 9 -2.44 5.87 8.60
C PRO A 9 -2.96 5.34 9.94
N GLU A 10 -3.05 4.03 10.16
CA GLU A 10 -3.61 3.46 11.39
C GLU A 10 -2.83 3.84 12.65
N VAL A 11 -1.55 4.22 12.51
CA VAL A 11 -0.73 4.76 13.61
C VAL A 11 -1.30 6.05 14.21
N PHE A 12 -2.17 6.75 13.49
CA PHE A 12 -2.85 7.97 13.94
C PHE A 12 -4.21 7.71 14.60
N LEU A 13 -4.70 6.46 14.61
CA LEU A 13 -5.95 6.11 15.27
C LEU A 13 -5.81 6.15 16.79
N PRO A 14 -6.87 6.51 17.53
CA PRO A 14 -6.85 6.47 18.98
C PRO A 14 -6.62 5.04 19.52
N ASN A 15 -6.99 4.02 18.75
CA ASN A 15 -6.76 2.60 19.05
C ASN A 15 -5.72 1.97 18.10
N ALA A 16 -4.70 2.73 17.68
CA ALA A 16 -3.66 2.27 16.74
C ALA A 16 -3.07 0.89 17.09
N ARG A 17 -2.76 0.64 18.37
CA ARG A 17 -2.18 -0.63 18.82
C ARG A 17 -3.12 -1.82 18.59
N GLU A 18 -4.39 -1.65 18.95
CA GLU A 18 -5.42 -2.68 18.75
C GLU A 18 -5.58 -3.02 17.26
N GLN A 19 -5.63 -2.00 16.40
CA GLN A 19 -5.73 -2.23 14.96
C GLN A 19 -4.50 -2.92 14.39
N MET A 20 -3.32 -2.53 14.84
CA MET A 20 -2.09 -3.16 14.41
C MET A 20 -2.02 -4.62 14.88
N ASP A 21 -2.46 -4.93 16.09
CA ASP A 21 -2.52 -6.31 16.61
C ASP A 21 -3.48 -7.18 15.78
N ARG A 22 -4.65 -6.65 15.38
CA ARG A 22 -5.59 -7.34 14.48
C ARG A 22 -4.96 -7.64 13.12
N LYS A 23 -4.30 -6.64 12.50
CA LYS A 23 -3.57 -6.84 11.23
C LYS A 23 -2.46 -7.88 11.38
N ALA A 24 -1.64 -7.75 12.43
CA ALA A 24 -0.53 -8.66 12.70
C ALA A 24 -1.01 -10.10 12.91
N ALA A 25 -2.17 -10.31 13.54
CA ALA A 25 -2.78 -11.63 13.66
C ALA A 25 -3.16 -12.22 12.29
N LEU A 26 -3.75 -11.42 11.39
CA LEU A 26 -4.03 -11.84 10.02
C LEU A 26 -2.75 -12.14 9.24
N VAL A 27 -1.73 -11.29 9.29
CA VAL A 27 -0.44 -11.54 8.63
C VAL A 27 0.14 -12.89 9.04
N ARG A 28 0.12 -13.19 10.35
CA ARG A 28 0.56 -14.49 10.88
C ARG A 28 -0.33 -15.65 10.40
N HIS A 29 -1.64 -15.46 10.35
CA HIS A 29 -2.59 -16.46 9.86
C HIS A 29 -2.27 -16.88 8.41
N TYR A 30 -1.85 -15.95 7.55
CA TYR A 30 -1.45 -16.22 6.17
C TYR A 30 0.01 -16.72 6.02
N GLY A 31 0.70 -16.99 7.14
CA GLY A 31 2.06 -17.56 7.13
C GLY A 31 3.17 -16.54 6.84
N PHE A 32 2.95 -15.27 7.22
CA PHE A 32 3.94 -14.20 7.15
C PHE A 32 4.28 -13.66 8.55
N GLU A 33 5.43 -13.01 8.67
CA GLU A 33 5.84 -12.32 9.88
C GLU A 33 5.51 -10.82 9.76
N PRO A 34 4.66 -10.25 10.63
CA PRO A 34 4.33 -8.83 10.56
C PRO A 34 5.48 -7.95 11.05
N VAL A 35 5.77 -6.89 10.30
CA VAL A 35 6.68 -5.81 10.69
C VAL A 35 5.85 -4.54 10.81
N CYS A 36 5.57 -4.11 12.04
CA CYS A 36 4.65 -3.00 12.28
C CYS A 36 5.41 -1.71 12.65
N PRO A 37 5.15 -0.58 11.97
CA PRO A 37 5.68 0.70 12.40
C PRO A 37 5.34 0.96 13.88
N GLY A 38 6.35 1.33 14.66
CA GLY A 38 6.21 1.57 16.11
C GLY A 38 6.44 0.37 17.02
N ASP A 39 6.77 -0.81 16.49
CA ASP A 39 7.17 -1.97 17.32
C ASP A 39 8.60 -1.84 17.88
N LEU A 40 9.46 -1.04 17.25
CA LEU A 40 10.83 -0.81 17.72
C LEU A 40 10.91 0.44 18.60
N ASP A 41 11.70 0.34 19.67
CA ASP A 41 12.01 1.47 20.54
C ASP A 41 12.69 2.59 19.76
N ILE A 42 12.13 3.80 19.85
CA ILE A 42 12.73 4.99 19.26
C ILE A 42 13.71 5.59 20.28
N PRO A 43 15.01 5.71 19.95
CA PRO A 43 15.97 6.30 20.87
C PRO A 43 15.56 7.71 21.28
N GLN A 44 15.68 8.04 22.57
CA GLN A 44 15.38 9.40 23.03
C GLN A 44 16.29 10.42 22.35
N GLN A 45 15.71 11.57 21.99
CA GLN A 45 16.41 12.63 21.28
C GLN A 45 16.26 13.97 22.00
N LYS A 46 17.27 14.83 21.84
CA LYS A 46 17.31 16.16 22.48
C LYS A 46 16.33 17.16 21.88
N THR A 47 15.87 16.95 20.65
CA THR A 47 14.95 17.87 19.95
C THR A 47 13.85 17.10 19.25
N ARG A 48 12.70 17.76 19.04
CA ARG A 48 11.55 17.19 18.30
C ARG A 48 11.94 16.77 16.88
N LYS A 49 12.74 17.60 16.18
CA LYS A 49 13.23 17.27 14.83
C LYS A 49 14.13 16.03 14.85
N ALA A 50 15.06 15.94 15.80
CA ALA A 50 15.91 14.76 15.92
C ALA A 50 15.09 13.50 16.23
N PHE A 51 14.03 13.61 17.04
CA PHE A 51 13.11 12.50 17.31
C PHE A 51 12.39 12.04 16.05
N GLY A 52 11.84 12.96 15.25
CA GLY A 52 11.24 12.60 13.95
C GLY A 52 12.22 11.93 12.98
N LEU A 53 13.47 12.41 12.92
CA LEU A 53 14.52 11.77 12.12
C LEU A 53 14.91 10.38 12.63
N ALA A 54 14.85 10.16 13.95
CA ALA A 54 15.09 8.85 14.54
C ALA A 54 13.96 7.87 14.16
N ILE A 55 12.69 8.30 14.21
CA ILE A 55 11.54 7.50 13.75
C ILE A 55 11.71 7.13 12.27
N SER A 56 11.96 8.11 11.41
CA SER A 56 12.16 7.88 9.97
C SER A 56 13.27 6.86 9.71
N ARG A 57 14.42 6.98 10.39
CA ARG A 57 15.51 6.00 10.27
C ARG A 57 15.12 4.60 10.72
N VAL A 58 14.37 4.49 11.83
CA VAL A 58 13.91 3.19 12.34
C VAL A 58 12.93 2.55 11.35
N ASN A 59 11.96 3.29 10.83
CA ASN A 59 11.01 2.78 9.83
C ASN A 59 11.72 2.33 8.55
N GLU A 60 12.70 3.09 8.04
CA GLU A 60 13.51 2.66 6.91
C GLU A 60 14.30 1.37 7.21
N GLY A 61 14.85 1.23 8.42
CA GLY A 61 15.48 -0.02 8.87
C GLY A 61 14.50 -1.20 8.81
N MET A 62 13.27 -1.01 9.30
CA MET A 62 12.22 -2.02 9.27
C MET A 62 11.82 -2.40 7.83
N MET A 63 11.73 -1.42 6.92
CA MET A 63 11.48 -1.66 5.51
C MET A 63 12.63 -2.44 4.83
N ASN A 64 13.88 -2.11 5.15
CA ASN A 64 15.04 -2.82 4.63
C ASN A 64 15.05 -4.30 5.03
N ASP A 65 14.69 -4.58 6.29
CA ASP A 65 14.62 -5.92 6.86
C ASP A 65 13.38 -6.71 6.42
N ALA A 66 12.35 -6.04 5.87
CA ALA A 66 11.14 -6.69 5.38
C ALA A 66 11.35 -7.30 3.98
N ASP A 67 10.58 -8.34 3.65
CA ASP A 67 10.56 -8.97 2.33
C ASP A 67 9.49 -8.37 1.41
N GLY A 68 8.50 -7.70 2.00
CA GLY A 68 7.44 -7.03 1.26
C GLY A 68 6.68 -6.00 2.09
N ILE A 69 5.71 -5.35 1.44
CA ILE A 69 4.83 -4.33 2.03
C ILE A 69 3.38 -4.62 1.68
N ILE A 70 2.48 -4.32 2.62
CA ILE A 70 1.07 -4.05 2.33
C ILE A 70 0.79 -2.61 2.73
N ALA A 71 0.49 -1.75 1.74
CA ALA A 71 0.27 -0.32 1.95
C ALA A 71 -1.22 0.03 1.94
N ASN A 72 -1.68 0.74 2.98
CA ASN A 72 -3.03 1.32 3.01
C ASN A 72 -3.05 2.67 2.27
N LEU A 73 -3.67 2.71 1.10
CA LEU A 73 -3.87 3.88 0.24
C LEU A 73 -5.24 4.54 0.45
N THR A 74 -5.99 4.13 1.47
CA THR A 74 -7.27 4.76 1.80
C THR A 74 -7.09 6.27 2.00
N PRO A 75 -7.93 7.12 1.40
CA PRO A 75 -7.78 8.58 1.49
C PRO A 75 -7.67 9.05 2.94
N PHE A 76 -6.68 9.89 3.23
CA PHE A 76 -6.36 10.33 4.59
C PHE A 76 -6.17 11.85 4.65
N ARG A 77 -7.08 12.53 5.34
CA ARG A 77 -7.12 14.01 5.47
C ARG A 77 -7.21 14.75 4.12
N GLY A 78 -7.86 14.14 3.14
CA GLY A 78 -8.05 14.65 1.79
C GLY A 78 -8.46 13.52 0.85
N GLU A 79 -8.27 13.74 -0.46
CA GLU A 79 -8.62 12.76 -1.51
C GLU A 79 -7.49 11.78 -1.84
N TRP A 80 -6.36 11.87 -1.14
CA TRP A 80 -5.13 11.12 -1.42
C TRP A 80 -4.75 10.20 -0.27
N ALA A 81 -4.00 9.15 -0.59
CA ALA A 81 -3.31 8.33 0.40
C ALA A 81 -2.42 9.16 1.35
N ASP A 82 -2.15 8.61 2.54
CA ASP A 82 -1.19 9.19 3.47
C ASP A 82 0.20 9.34 2.84
N VAL A 83 0.76 10.55 2.89
CA VAL A 83 2.06 10.87 2.27
C VAL A 83 3.22 10.08 2.87
N GLY A 84 3.13 9.67 4.14
CA GLY A 84 4.11 8.78 4.78
C GLY A 84 4.08 7.39 4.12
N THR A 85 2.89 6.83 4.01
CA THR A 85 2.63 5.54 3.35
C THR A 85 3.05 5.56 1.87
N VAL A 86 2.82 6.66 1.15
CA VAL A 86 3.27 6.84 -0.24
C VAL A 86 4.80 6.76 -0.36
N PHE A 87 5.52 7.42 0.55
CA PHE A 87 6.98 7.33 0.61
C PHE A 87 7.45 5.89 0.85
N GLU A 88 6.83 5.20 1.81
CA GLU A 88 7.16 3.81 2.17
C GLU A 88 6.89 2.84 1.00
N LEU A 89 5.76 3.00 0.32
CA LEU A 89 5.42 2.22 -0.88
C LEU A 89 6.44 2.44 -2.00
N GLY A 90 6.79 3.70 -2.29
CA GLY A 90 7.82 4.05 -3.27
C GLY A 90 9.18 3.45 -2.93
N TYR A 91 9.59 3.53 -1.66
CA TYR A 91 10.86 2.98 -1.16
C TYR A 91 10.94 1.45 -1.35
N MET A 92 9.86 0.75 -1.00
CA MET A 92 9.75 -0.71 -1.13
C MET A 92 9.68 -1.13 -2.60
N CYS A 93 8.99 -0.34 -3.43
CA CYS A 93 8.97 -0.52 -4.87
C CYS A 93 10.39 -0.40 -5.47
N ALA A 94 11.13 0.63 -5.12
CA ALA A 94 12.51 0.84 -5.62
C ALA A 94 13.46 -0.29 -5.16
N SER A 95 13.23 -0.83 -3.97
CA SER A 95 14.01 -1.93 -3.38
C SER A 95 13.69 -3.33 -3.95
N GLY A 96 12.78 -3.44 -4.92
CA GLY A 96 12.45 -4.72 -5.56
C GLY A 96 11.73 -5.72 -4.65
N LYS A 97 11.11 -5.25 -3.57
CA LYS A 97 10.41 -6.07 -2.58
C LYS A 97 9.05 -6.55 -3.12
N MET A 98 8.41 -7.50 -2.42
CA MET A 98 7.01 -7.84 -2.69
C MET A 98 6.11 -6.67 -2.33
N VAL A 99 5.12 -6.34 -3.16
CA VAL A 99 4.26 -5.18 -2.94
C VAL A 99 2.81 -5.59 -3.12
N ALA A 100 1.97 -5.19 -2.18
CA ALA A 100 0.53 -5.09 -2.36
C ALA A 100 0.04 -3.78 -1.73
N ALA A 101 -1.10 -3.29 -2.17
CA ALA A 101 -1.72 -2.10 -1.62
C ALA A 101 -3.22 -2.28 -1.55
N TYR A 102 -3.89 -1.50 -0.72
CA TYR A 102 -5.34 -1.53 -0.66
C TYR A 102 -5.94 -0.16 -0.35
N SER A 103 -7.19 0.03 -0.72
CA SER A 103 -8.02 1.16 -0.30
C SER A 103 -9.37 0.66 0.18
N ASN A 104 -9.81 1.18 1.32
CA ASN A 104 -11.16 0.99 1.86
C ASN A 104 -12.16 2.03 1.33
N ALA A 105 -11.75 2.84 0.35
CA ALA A 105 -12.63 3.61 -0.52
C ALA A 105 -12.64 2.97 -1.91
N ALA A 106 -13.83 2.59 -2.39
CA ALA A 106 -14.00 1.94 -3.69
C ALA A 106 -14.02 2.91 -4.88
N GLU A 107 -14.22 4.20 -4.62
CA GLU A 107 -14.18 5.23 -5.65
C GLU A 107 -12.73 5.48 -6.09
N ASP A 108 -12.51 5.53 -7.41
CA ASP A 108 -11.20 5.84 -7.99
C ASP A 108 -10.76 7.29 -7.71
N HIS A 109 -9.50 7.58 -8.01
CA HIS A 109 -8.90 8.89 -7.77
C HIS A 109 -9.63 10.04 -8.48
N TYR A 110 -10.08 9.81 -9.72
CA TYR A 110 -10.73 10.83 -10.52
C TYR A 110 -12.09 11.23 -9.94
N GLN A 111 -12.91 10.25 -9.52
CA GLN A 111 -14.20 10.51 -8.86
C GLN A 111 -14.03 11.28 -7.55
N ARG A 112 -12.96 11.01 -6.81
CA ARG A 112 -12.61 11.78 -5.60
C ARG A 112 -12.27 13.24 -5.93
N LEU A 113 -11.48 13.47 -6.97
CA LEU A 113 -11.14 14.82 -7.42
C LEU A 113 -12.36 15.57 -7.99
N LEU A 114 -13.30 14.89 -8.66
CA LEU A 114 -14.56 15.52 -9.08
C LEU A 114 -15.27 16.17 -7.90
N ARG A 115 -15.37 15.48 -6.76
CA ARG A 115 -15.97 16.06 -5.55
C ARG A 115 -15.13 17.18 -4.94
N TYR A 116 -13.81 17.03 -4.91
CA TYR A 116 -12.92 18.06 -4.38
C TYR A 116 -13.09 19.40 -5.10
N TYR A 117 -13.34 19.37 -6.40
CA TYR A 117 -13.59 20.54 -7.23
C TYR A 117 -15.08 20.84 -7.44
N ASP A 118 -15.99 20.29 -6.62
CA ASP A 118 -17.45 20.51 -6.75
C ASP A 118 -18.01 20.24 -8.17
N ASN A 119 -17.41 19.28 -8.89
CA ASN A 119 -17.65 18.92 -10.29
C ASN A 119 -17.30 20.02 -11.32
N GLU A 120 -16.55 21.04 -10.94
CA GLU A 120 -16.06 22.11 -11.82
C GLU A 120 -14.83 21.68 -12.64
N ILE A 121 -14.96 20.60 -13.42
CA ILE A 121 -13.91 20.12 -14.32
C ILE A 121 -14.21 20.55 -15.75
N THR A 122 -13.18 21.04 -16.43
CA THR A 122 -13.24 21.41 -17.85
C THR A 122 -12.25 20.57 -18.65
N GLU A 123 -12.55 20.32 -19.92
CA GLU A 123 -11.62 19.68 -20.84
C GLU A 123 -10.97 20.74 -21.74
N GLY A 124 -9.64 20.81 -21.71
CA GLY A 124 -8.86 21.73 -22.53
C GLY A 124 -8.82 21.31 -23.99
N ALA A 125 -8.44 22.23 -24.89
CA ALA A 125 -8.26 21.93 -26.31
C ALA A 125 -7.14 20.88 -26.58
N ASP A 126 -6.30 20.62 -25.59
CA ASP A 126 -5.26 19.60 -25.59
C ASP A 126 -5.75 18.23 -25.07
N GLY A 127 -7.05 18.09 -24.77
CA GLY A 127 -7.68 16.85 -24.31
C GLY A 127 -7.49 16.55 -22.82
N TYR A 128 -6.81 17.42 -22.07
CA TYR A 128 -6.64 17.21 -20.64
C TYR A 128 -7.79 17.82 -19.84
N LYS A 129 -8.33 17.01 -18.92
CA LYS A 129 -9.28 17.44 -17.91
C LYS A 129 -8.59 18.27 -16.83
N ARG A 130 -9.14 19.42 -16.45
CA ARG A 130 -8.56 20.36 -15.48
C ARG A 130 -9.57 20.88 -14.50
N GLY A 131 -9.14 21.04 -13.25
CA GLY A 131 -9.88 21.75 -12.22
C GLY A 131 -9.79 23.28 -12.38
N PRO A 132 -10.48 24.04 -11.54
CA PRO A 132 -10.46 25.51 -11.56
C PRO A 132 -9.07 26.12 -11.28
N ASP A 133 -8.14 25.35 -10.73
CA ASP A 133 -6.74 25.72 -10.53
C ASP A 133 -5.88 25.60 -11.80
N GLY A 134 -6.43 25.06 -12.89
CA GLY A 134 -5.76 24.86 -14.17
C GLY A 134 -4.81 23.65 -14.21
N LEU A 135 -4.77 22.82 -13.16
CA LEU A 135 -3.97 21.61 -13.11
C LEU A 135 -4.72 20.45 -13.78
N SER A 136 -3.99 19.60 -14.51
CA SER A 136 -4.56 18.42 -15.15
C SER A 136 -4.86 17.32 -14.13
N LEU A 137 -5.95 16.59 -14.34
CA LEU A 137 -6.34 15.44 -13.53
C LEU A 137 -5.94 14.14 -14.21
N GLU A 138 -5.56 13.15 -13.40
CA GLU A 138 -5.44 11.76 -13.83
C GLU A 138 -6.84 11.13 -13.86
N ASP A 139 -7.15 10.44 -14.96
CA ASP A 139 -8.45 9.78 -15.20
C ASP A 139 -8.17 8.41 -15.84
N PHE A 140 -7.71 7.48 -15.02
CA PHE A 140 -7.15 6.18 -15.45
C PHE A 140 -7.79 4.99 -14.72
N ASP A 141 -8.95 5.17 -14.08
CA ASP A 141 -9.64 4.14 -13.28
C ASP A 141 -8.78 3.54 -12.15
N MET A 142 -7.78 4.30 -11.66
CA MET A 142 -6.83 3.87 -10.62
C MET A 142 -7.24 4.34 -9.24
N ALA A 143 -6.86 3.57 -8.21
CA ALA A 143 -7.29 3.82 -6.84
C ALA A 143 -6.74 5.14 -6.29
N ASP A 144 -5.53 5.54 -6.68
CA ASP A 144 -4.91 6.83 -6.34
C ASP A 144 -3.99 7.25 -7.51
N ASN A 145 -3.00 8.13 -7.28
CA ASN A 145 -2.05 8.56 -8.32
C ASN A 145 -1.43 7.35 -9.06
N LEU A 146 -1.31 7.46 -10.38
CA LEU A 146 -0.90 6.36 -11.27
C LEU A 146 0.41 5.68 -10.88
N MET A 147 1.32 6.39 -10.21
CA MET A 147 2.60 5.85 -9.79
C MET A 147 2.45 4.79 -8.67
N LEU A 148 1.36 4.84 -7.91
CA LEU A 148 1.07 3.90 -6.83
C LEU A 148 0.56 2.58 -7.39
N ASP A 149 -0.54 2.61 -8.15
CA ASP A 149 -1.11 1.44 -8.82
C ASP A 149 -0.10 0.80 -9.78
N GLY A 150 0.48 1.59 -10.68
CA GLY A 150 1.51 1.11 -11.60
C GLY A 150 2.78 0.60 -10.89
N GLY A 151 3.11 1.18 -9.73
CA GLY A 151 4.20 0.70 -8.88
C GLY A 151 3.94 -0.70 -8.34
N VAL A 152 2.73 -0.94 -7.83
CA VAL A 152 2.29 -2.22 -7.27
C VAL A 152 2.18 -3.29 -8.36
N GLU A 153 1.43 -3.01 -9.44
CA GLU A 153 1.12 -3.98 -10.49
C GLU A 153 2.36 -4.42 -11.27
N ARG A 154 3.29 -3.49 -11.55
CA ARG A 154 4.56 -3.82 -12.25
C ARG A 154 5.41 -4.86 -11.51
N ARG A 155 5.17 -5.05 -10.20
CA ARG A 155 5.85 -6.04 -9.35
C ARG A 155 5.04 -7.31 -9.15
N GLY A 156 3.93 -7.46 -9.90
CA GLY A 156 2.96 -8.53 -9.74
C GLY A 156 2.07 -8.37 -8.52
N GLY A 157 2.08 -7.21 -7.86
CA GLY A 157 1.18 -6.92 -6.74
C GLY A 157 -0.26 -6.69 -7.18
N ILE A 158 -1.13 -6.44 -6.20
CA ILE A 158 -2.51 -5.97 -6.44
C ILE A 158 -2.77 -4.70 -5.64
N VAL A 159 -3.65 -3.85 -6.18
CA VAL A 159 -4.33 -2.79 -5.44
C VAL A 159 -5.76 -3.26 -5.17
N ALA A 160 -6.01 -3.76 -3.95
CA ALA A 160 -7.35 -4.22 -3.57
C ALA A 160 -8.24 -3.05 -3.15
N THR A 161 -9.45 -2.96 -3.67
CA THR A 161 -10.43 -1.96 -3.24
C THR A 161 -11.60 -2.60 -2.50
N HIS A 162 -12.09 -1.92 -1.46
CA HIS A 162 -13.30 -2.28 -0.75
C HIS A 162 -14.08 -1.00 -0.43
N ASN A 163 -15.41 -1.08 -0.36
CA ASN A 163 -16.25 0.02 0.06
C ASN A 163 -16.61 -0.13 1.54
N ALA A 164 -15.68 0.23 2.42
CA ALA A 164 -15.90 0.11 3.86
C ALA A 164 -16.98 1.09 4.34
N ALA A 165 -17.63 0.78 5.47
CA ALA A 165 -18.47 1.74 6.15
C ALA A 165 -17.65 2.98 6.57
N ARG A 166 -18.29 4.16 6.56
CA ARG A 166 -17.59 5.44 6.78
C ARG A 166 -16.86 5.51 8.13
N ASP A 167 -17.44 4.92 9.16
CA ASP A 167 -16.89 4.81 10.52
C ASP A 167 -15.87 3.66 10.68
N GLU A 168 -15.73 2.81 9.67
CA GLU A 168 -14.80 1.68 9.64
C GLU A 168 -13.69 1.83 8.59
N LEU A 169 -13.58 3.01 7.99
CA LEU A 169 -12.69 3.29 6.86
C LEU A 169 -11.23 2.86 7.10
N TYR A 170 -10.74 2.95 8.34
CA TYR A 170 -9.37 2.54 8.71
C TYR A 170 -9.31 1.29 9.60
N THR A 171 -10.44 0.61 9.82
CA THR A 171 -10.58 -0.51 10.76
C THR A 171 -11.15 -1.78 10.12
N ASP A 172 -11.80 -1.65 8.95
CA ASP A 172 -12.18 -2.75 8.08
C ASP A 172 -10.93 -3.38 7.44
N LEU A 173 -10.82 -4.70 7.56
CA LEU A 173 -9.67 -5.49 7.13
C LEU A 173 -9.94 -6.28 5.84
N THR A 174 -11.09 -6.09 5.20
CA THR A 174 -11.51 -6.87 4.02
C THR A 174 -10.52 -6.72 2.86
N ALA A 175 -10.18 -5.48 2.47
CA ALA A 175 -9.22 -5.25 1.39
C ALA A 175 -7.78 -5.61 1.81
N PHE A 176 -7.42 -5.38 3.07
CA PHE A 176 -6.13 -5.81 3.63
C PHE A 176 -5.96 -7.33 3.54
N GLU A 177 -7.01 -8.11 3.86
CA GLU A 177 -7.00 -9.56 3.75
C GLU A 177 -6.93 -10.03 2.30
N ALA A 178 -7.55 -9.32 1.36
CA ALA A 178 -7.42 -9.62 -0.07
C ALA A 178 -5.95 -9.53 -0.53
N CYS A 179 -5.20 -8.52 -0.06
CA CYS A 179 -3.75 -8.44 -0.29
C CYS A 179 -2.99 -9.63 0.28
N LEU A 180 -3.32 -10.05 1.50
CA LEU A 180 -2.69 -11.22 2.12
C LEU A 180 -2.96 -12.52 1.35
N LYS A 181 -4.20 -12.73 0.90
CA LYS A 181 -4.60 -13.88 0.05
C LYS A 181 -3.74 -13.91 -1.22
N HIS A 182 -3.66 -12.80 -1.94
CA HIS A 182 -2.86 -12.69 -3.16
C HIS A 182 -1.38 -12.99 -2.92
N LEU A 183 -0.77 -12.40 -1.88
CA LEU A 183 0.64 -12.64 -1.58
C LEU A 183 0.91 -14.09 -1.13
N ALA A 184 -0.02 -14.72 -0.41
CA ALA A 184 0.07 -16.12 -0.02
C ALA A 184 0.01 -17.06 -1.24
N GLU A 185 -0.94 -16.83 -2.15
CA GLU A 185 -1.06 -17.59 -3.41
C GLU A 185 0.21 -17.47 -4.26
N GLN A 186 0.78 -16.27 -4.36
CA GLN A 186 2.05 -16.07 -5.09
C GLN A 186 3.24 -16.80 -4.47
N ARG A 187 3.31 -16.85 -3.12
CA ARG A 187 4.33 -17.63 -2.42
C ARG A 187 4.17 -19.10 -2.78
N ASP A 188 2.97 -19.63 -2.64
CA ASP A 188 2.69 -21.05 -2.84
C ASP A 188 2.92 -21.47 -4.30
N ASN A 189 2.59 -20.60 -5.27
CA ASN A 189 2.88 -20.84 -6.68
C ASN A 189 4.38 -20.82 -7.01
N LYS A 190 5.18 -19.98 -6.34
CA LYS A 190 6.65 -20.00 -6.47
C LYS A 190 7.26 -21.25 -5.84
N ASP A 191 6.70 -21.71 -4.72
CA ASP A 191 7.15 -22.92 -4.03
C ASP A 191 6.73 -24.20 -4.80
N GLN A 192 5.64 -24.15 -5.57
CA GLN A 192 5.18 -25.20 -6.48
C GLN A 192 5.85 -25.17 -7.88
N GLY A 193 6.66 -24.14 -8.15
CA GLY A 193 7.41 -23.96 -9.39
C GLY A 193 8.59 -24.92 -9.51
N ARG A 194 8.33 -26.06 -10.17
CA ARG A 194 9.23 -27.07 -10.77
C ARG A 194 10.73 -26.77 -10.87
N ARG A 195 11.52 -27.81 -10.61
CA ARG A 195 12.97 -27.84 -10.82
C ARG A 195 13.27 -27.65 -12.32
N PRO A 196 14.38 -26.99 -12.71
CA PRO A 196 14.75 -26.78 -14.12
C PRO A 196 14.81 -28.06 -14.98
N GLU A 197 15.03 -29.20 -14.33
CA GLU A 197 15.08 -30.55 -14.89
C GLU A 197 13.73 -31.10 -15.40
N ASP A 198 12.60 -30.44 -15.12
CA ASP A 198 11.28 -30.81 -15.65
C ASP A 198 10.87 -30.00 -16.92
N LEU A 199 11.75 -29.12 -17.44
CA LEU A 199 11.47 -28.24 -18.57
C LEU A 199 12.15 -28.66 -19.89
N ASP A 200 12.96 -29.73 -19.90
CA ASP A 200 13.81 -30.08 -21.05
C ASP A 200 13.56 -31.50 -21.61
N ALA A 201 12.32 -31.99 -21.50
CA ALA A 201 11.94 -33.32 -22.01
C ALA A 201 10.64 -33.30 -22.80
N SER A 202 10.51 -32.42 -23.79
CA SER A 202 9.64 -32.62 -24.95
C SER A 202 9.82 -31.49 -25.96
N ASN A 203 10.85 -31.59 -26.79
CA ASN A 203 10.88 -31.02 -28.13
C ASN A 203 12.06 -31.67 -28.89
N ASP A 204 11.94 -32.97 -29.08
CA ASP A 204 12.57 -33.69 -30.18
C ASP A 204 11.55 -34.75 -30.60
N ASP A 205 10.73 -34.38 -31.59
CA ASP A 205 10.09 -35.24 -32.61
C ASP A 205 9.43 -34.36 -33.69
#